data_AF-A0A1V0FZV1-F1
#
_entry.id   AF-A0A1V0FZV1-F1
#
_cell.length_a   1.000
_cell.length_b   1.000
_cell.length_c   1.000
_cell.angle_alpha   90.00
_cell.angle_beta   90.00
_cell.angle_gamma   90.00
#
_symmetry.space_group_name_H-M   'P 1'
#
loop_
_entity.id
_entity.type
_entity.pdbx_description
1 polymer ?
#
loop_
_entity_poly.entity_id
_entity_poly.type
_entity_poly.pdbx_seq_one_letter_code
_entity_poly.pdbx_strand_id
1 'polypeptide(L)'
;MLVKLCLILGLLLSLLSKPLNAAVNAGDNKPEFDVLCEIVRLSKGKPKAANPIQRTVTENDDIQKLNMTLSTKACQDMFKKPKGQEGYLDEPPGDKKQLADSIENWPYWKKAAEAVSQTAAKDNMLEQAGLKGDDNNTLTAEKLHLQGIAEGSLRAQKKLKTEYPENKFSALTNAQSTLKEIVYGKPDGTDTTLYGSKVFKAAAVSTMADACEGAGPTTRPAL
;
A
#
# COMPACT_ATOMS: atom_id res chain seq x y z
N MET A 1 -24.24 -1.94 -80.96
CA MET A 1 -22.94 -2.03 -80.24
C MET A 1 -23.04 -1.58 -78.78
N LEU A 2 -23.78 -0.50 -78.48
CA LEU A 2 -23.97 0.04 -77.13
C LEU A 2 -24.53 -0.95 -76.09
N VAL A 3 -25.54 -1.75 -76.45
CA VAL A 3 -26.20 -2.70 -75.53
C VAL A 3 -25.25 -3.82 -75.07
N LYS A 4 -24.36 -4.29 -75.96
CA LYS A 4 -23.35 -5.31 -75.62
C LYS A 4 -22.27 -4.75 -74.69
N LEU A 5 -21.90 -3.48 -74.86
CA LEU A 5 -20.91 -2.81 -74.00
C LEU A 5 -21.46 -2.59 -72.58
N CYS A 6 -22.74 -2.22 -72.44
CA CYS A 6 -23.39 -2.07 -71.12
C CYS A 6 -23.55 -3.41 -70.38
N LEU A 7 -23.85 -4.50 -71.09
CA LEU A 7 -23.95 -5.84 -70.50
C LEU A 7 -22.59 -6.36 -70.00
N ILE A 8 -21.52 -6.15 -70.78
CA ILE A 8 -20.17 -6.56 -70.39
C ILE A 8 -19.68 -5.74 -69.20
N LEU A 9 -19.94 -4.42 -69.19
CA LEU A 9 -19.58 -3.54 -68.06
C LEU A 9 -20.36 -3.89 -66.78
N GLY A 10 -21.66 -4.21 -66.90
CA GLY A 10 -22.48 -4.66 -65.77
C GLY A 10 -22.03 -6.00 -65.18
N LEU A 11 -21.59 -6.94 -66.02
CA LEU A 11 -21.07 -8.25 -65.59
C LEU A 11 -19.69 -8.13 -64.91
N LEU A 12 -18.85 -7.20 -65.38
CA LEU A 12 -17.56 -6.91 -64.74
C LEU A 12 -17.74 -6.22 -63.37
N LEU A 13 -18.73 -5.33 -63.20
CA LEU A 13 -19.02 -4.71 -61.90
C LEU A 13 -19.58 -5.71 -60.87
N SER A 14 -20.38 -6.68 -61.31
CA SER A 14 -20.89 -7.73 -60.40
C SER A 14 -19.80 -8.73 -59.99
N LEU A 15 -18.80 -8.98 -60.83
CA LEU A 15 -17.62 -9.81 -60.49
C LEU A 15 -16.63 -9.11 -59.53
N LEU A 16 -16.57 -7.77 -59.52
CA LEU A 16 -15.76 -6.99 -58.57
C LEU A 16 -16.46 -6.74 -57.23
N SER A 17 -17.76 -7.02 -57.14
CA SER A 17 -18.53 -6.94 -55.90
C SER A 17 -18.24 -8.18 -55.06
N LYS A 18 -17.11 -8.19 -54.36
CA LYS A 18 -16.91 -9.17 -53.28
C LYS A 18 -18.06 -8.97 -52.28
N PRO A 19 -18.80 -10.03 -51.86
CA PRO A 19 -19.68 -9.89 -50.73
C PRO A 19 -18.81 -9.37 -49.58
N LEU A 20 -19.17 -8.22 -49.04
CA LEU A 20 -18.62 -7.77 -47.78
C LEU A 20 -19.12 -8.81 -46.77
N ASN A 21 -18.32 -9.84 -46.51
CA ASN A 21 -18.60 -10.80 -45.45
C ASN A 21 -18.45 -10.04 -44.13
N ALA A 22 -19.50 -9.32 -43.77
CA ALA A 22 -19.67 -8.64 -42.49
C ALA A 22 -19.98 -9.64 -41.35
N ALA A 23 -19.97 -10.95 -41.67
CA ALA A 23 -20.09 -12.00 -40.68
C ALA A 23 -18.77 -12.12 -39.91
N VAL A 24 -18.85 -11.89 -38.60
CA VAL A 24 -17.76 -12.19 -37.66
C VAL A 24 -17.63 -13.70 -37.56
N ASN A 25 -16.49 -14.24 -37.96
CA ASN A 25 -16.19 -15.67 -37.92
C ASN A 25 -15.51 -16.06 -36.61
N ALA A 26 -15.46 -17.37 -36.35
CA ALA A 26 -14.74 -17.90 -35.20
C ALA A 26 -13.25 -17.53 -35.28
N GLY A 27 -12.76 -16.86 -34.24
CA GLY A 27 -11.35 -16.44 -34.14
C GLY A 27 -11.06 -15.02 -34.63
N ASP A 28 -12.01 -14.33 -35.27
CA ASP A 28 -11.80 -12.96 -35.79
C ASP A 28 -11.45 -11.94 -34.69
N ASN A 29 -11.90 -12.17 -33.46
CA ASN A 29 -11.61 -11.34 -32.28
C ASN A 29 -10.59 -11.97 -31.32
N LYS A 30 -9.79 -12.95 -31.78
CA LYS A 30 -8.84 -13.66 -30.91
C LYS A 30 -7.83 -12.72 -30.21
N PRO A 31 -7.18 -11.77 -30.91
CA PRO A 31 -6.23 -10.86 -30.26
C PRO A 31 -6.88 -10.03 -29.16
N GLU A 32 -8.08 -9.50 -29.40
CA GLU A 32 -8.85 -8.73 -28.42
C GLU A 32 -9.28 -9.60 -27.24
N PHE A 33 -9.72 -10.84 -27.52
CA PHE A 33 -10.11 -11.80 -26.50
C PHE A 33 -8.95 -12.20 -25.59
N ASP A 34 -7.75 -12.38 -26.14
CA ASP A 34 -6.54 -12.72 -25.37
C ASP A 34 -6.20 -11.58 -24.38
N VAL A 35 -6.25 -10.32 -24.83
CA VAL A 35 -6.04 -9.14 -23.96
C VAL A 35 -7.11 -9.03 -22.86
N LEU A 36 -8.39 -9.24 -23.21
CA LEU A 36 -9.47 -9.25 -22.23
C LEU A 36 -9.30 -10.37 -21.20
N CYS A 37 -8.82 -11.54 -21.62
CA CYS A 37 -8.51 -12.64 -20.70
C CYS A 37 -7.40 -12.28 -19.72
N GLU A 38 -6.38 -11.53 -20.13
CA GLU A 38 -5.34 -11.05 -19.22
C GLU A 38 -5.91 -10.10 -18.15
N ILE A 39 -6.79 -9.17 -18.55
CA ILE A 39 -7.48 -8.27 -17.61
C ILE A 39 -8.32 -9.07 -16.60
N VAL A 40 -9.07 -10.07 -17.06
CA VAL A 40 -9.84 -10.96 -16.18
C VAL A 40 -8.92 -11.77 -15.24
N ARG A 41 -7.75 -12.21 -15.71
CA ARG A 41 -6.78 -12.92 -14.86
C ARG A 41 -6.24 -12.05 -13.74
N LEU A 42 -6.05 -10.75 -13.98
CA LEU A 42 -5.59 -9.81 -12.94
C LEU A 42 -6.58 -9.72 -11.77
N SER A 43 -7.90 -9.78 -12.01
CA SER A 43 -8.91 -9.73 -10.94
C SER A 43 -8.94 -10.99 -10.06
N LYS A 44 -8.38 -12.10 -10.56
CA LYS A 44 -8.33 -13.40 -9.85
C LYS A 44 -7.16 -13.51 -8.89
N GLY A 45 -6.09 -12.74 -9.10
CA GLY A 45 -4.91 -12.72 -8.24
C GLY A 45 -5.00 -11.70 -7.12
N LYS A 46 -4.50 -12.05 -5.93
CA LYS A 46 -4.16 -11.06 -4.89
C LYS A 46 -2.65 -10.77 -4.97
N PRO A 47 -2.23 -9.53 -5.26
CA PRO A 47 -0.81 -9.21 -5.23
C PRO A 47 -0.28 -9.44 -3.81
N LYS A 48 0.79 -10.22 -3.68
CA LYS A 48 1.49 -10.39 -2.41
C LYS A 48 2.40 -9.18 -2.20
N ALA A 49 2.05 -8.32 -1.25
CA ALA A 49 3.00 -7.37 -0.71
C ALA A 49 3.80 -8.07 0.39
N ALA A 50 5.12 -8.17 0.26
CA ALA A 50 5.94 -8.30 1.45
C ALA A 50 5.82 -6.98 2.20
N ASN A 51 5.37 -7.00 3.47
CA ASN A 51 5.39 -5.81 4.31
C ASN A 51 6.64 -5.88 5.21
N PRO A 52 7.81 -5.41 4.75
CA PRO A 52 9.04 -5.44 5.54
C PRO A 52 9.00 -4.51 6.77
N ILE A 53 7.99 -3.63 6.88
CA ILE A 53 8.01 -2.47 7.77
C ILE A 53 7.71 -2.85 9.23
N GLN A 54 6.86 -3.86 9.48
CA GLN A 54 6.43 -4.19 10.84
C GLN A 54 7.56 -4.66 11.76
N ARG A 55 8.54 -5.43 11.25
CA ARG A 55 9.64 -5.97 12.07
C ARG A 55 10.60 -4.87 12.54
N THR A 56 10.88 -3.87 11.71
CA THR A 56 11.83 -2.81 12.07
C THR A 56 11.26 -1.84 13.12
N VAL A 57 9.93 -1.67 13.18
CA VAL A 57 9.27 -0.85 14.23
C VAL A 57 9.48 -1.45 15.62
N THR A 58 9.35 -2.77 15.75
CA THR A 58 9.55 -3.45 17.05
C THR A 58 11.00 -3.39 17.51
N GLU A 59 11.97 -3.56 16.60
CA GLU A 59 13.40 -3.51 16.93
C GLU A 59 13.83 -2.13 17.44
N ASN A 60 13.37 -1.05 16.78
CA ASN A 60 13.67 0.30 17.25
C ASN A 60 13.04 0.58 18.62
N ASP A 61 11.79 0.19 18.85
CA ASP A 61 11.13 0.37 20.14
C ASP A 61 11.90 -0.29 21.27
N ASP A 62 12.42 -1.51 21.07
CA ASP A 62 13.17 -2.24 22.09
C ASP A 62 14.54 -1.60 22.37
N ILE A 63 15.23 -1.12 21.33
CA ILE A 63 16.47 -0.34 21.49
C ILE A 63 16.22 0.94 22.29
N GLN A 64 15.14 1.68 21.99
CA GLN A 64 14.80 2.90 22.73
C GLN A 64 14.41 2.60 24.19
N LYS A 65 13.69 1.51 24.45
CA LYS A 65 13.35 1.06 25.82
C LYS A 65 14.61 0.71 26.61
N LEU A 66 15.56 -0.02 26.02
CA LEU A 66 16.82 -0.35 26.70
C LEU A 66 17.62 0.92 26.99
N ASN A 67 17.75 1.83 26.02
CA ASN A 67 18.43 3.12 26.20
C ASN A 67 17.78 3.99 27.29
N MET A 68 16.45 3.96 27.39
CA MET A 68 15.71 4.64 28.46
C MET A 68 15.88 3.94 29.81
N THR A 69 15.92 2.60 29.83
CA THR A 69 16.15 1.81 31.06
C THR A 69 17.50 2.12 31.68
N LEU A 70 18.55 2.19 30.86
CA LEU A 70 19.91 2.57 31.27
C LEU A 70 20.06 4.07 31.55
N SER A 71 19.04 4.88 31.25
CA SER A 71 19.10 6.32 31.50
C SER A 71 18.94 6.68 32.97
N THR A 72 19.48 7.84 33.34
CA THR A 72 19.41 8.32 34.72
C THR A 72 17.96 8.55 35.12
N LYS A 73 17.66 8.43 36.42
CA LYS A 73 16.33 8.71 36.95
C LYS A 73 15.84 10.11 36.58
N ALA A 74 16.72 11.11 36.60
CA ALA A 74 16.41 12.46 36.17
C ALA A 74 15.96 12.52 34.70
N CYS A 75 16.61 11.78 33.80
CA CYS A 75 16.22 11.70 32.39
C CYS A 75 14.85 11.03 32.23
N GLN A 76 14.60 9.92 32.92
CA GLN A 76 13.30 9.23 32.86
C GLN A 76 12.16 10.10 33.44
N ASP A 77 12.41 10.78 34.56
CA ASP A 77 11.41 11.61 35.22
C ASP A 77 11.14 12.92 34.44
N MET A 78 12.05 13.37 33.57
CA MET A 78 11.87 14.55 32.71
C MET A 78 10.65 14.43 31.77
N PHE A 79 10.20 13.21 31.46
CA PHE A 79 9.03 12.98 30.61
C PHE A 79 7.71 13.02 31.39
N LYS A 80 7.74 12.97 32.72
CA LYS A 80 6.51 12.96 33.54
C LYS A 80 5.99 14.38 33.71
N LYS A 81 4.67 14.51 33.83
CA LYS A 81 4.08 15.79 34.25
C LYS A 81 4.50 16.14 35.68
N PRO A 82 4.45 17.44 36.06
CA PRO A 82 4.80 17.88 37.40
C PRO A 82 3.98 17.19 38.49
N LYS A 83 4.54 17.14 39.70
CA LYS A 83 3.89 16.53 40.87
C LYS A 83 2.46 17.05 41.05
N GLY A 84 1.49 16.13 41.15
CA GLY A 84 0.06 16.43 41.24
C GLY A 84 -0.69 16.37 39.90
N GLN A 85 0.01 16.10 38.79
CA GLN A 85 -0.60 15.79 37.50
C GLN A 85 -0.20 14.38 37.07
N GLU A 86 -1.19 13.60 36.63
CA GLU A 86 -0.95 12.27 36.08
C GLU A 86 -0.54 12.32 34.60
N GLY A 87 0.32 11.38 34.21
CA GLY A 87 0.74 11.19 32.82
C GLY A 87 2.07 11.85 32.46
N TYR A 88 2.26 12.00 31.15
CA TYR A 88 3.54 12.39 30.53
C TYR A 88 3.39 13.70 29.76
N LEU A 89 4.48 14.43 29.62
CA LEU A 89 4.55 15.66 28.84
C LEU A 89 4.49 15.32 27.34
N ASP A 90 3.58 15.94 26.61
CA ASP A 90 3.47 15.74 25.15
C ASP A 90 4.56 16.48 24.37
N GLU A 91 5.18 17.48 24.99
CA GLU A 91 6.26 18.28 24.41
C GLU A 91 7.44 18.40 25.39
N PRO A 92 8.67 18.67 24.90
CA PRO A 92 9.81 18.91 25.77
C PRO A 92 9.58 20.07 26.75
N PRO A 93 10.21 20.10 27.94
CA PRO A 93 10.19 21.25 28.84
C PRO A 93 11.03 22.42 28.29
N GLY A 94 10.84 23.62 28.85
CA GLY A 94 11.30 24.91 28.34
C GLY A 94 12.65 24.94 27.60
N ASP A 95 13.76 24.64 28.27
CA ASP A 95 15.12 24.68 27.71
C ASP A 95 15.32 23.67 26.57
N LYS A 96 14.60 22.54 26.61
CA LYS A 96 14.62 21.50 25.57
C LYS A 96 13.74 21.86 24.37
N LYS A 97 12.73 22.72 24.52
CA LYS A 97 11.88 23.17 23.40
C LYS A 97 12.63 23.96 22.34
N GLN A 98 13.82 24.45 22.63
CA GLN A 98 14.67 25.18 21.67
C GLN A 98 15.59 24.25 20.88
N LEU A 99 15.72 22.99 21.31
CA LEU A 99 16.59 22.01 20.67
C LEU A 99 15.77 21.21 19.65
N ALA A 100 16.10 21.37 18.37
CA ALA A 100 15.41 20.68 17.27
C ALA A 100 15.33 19.16 17.50
N ASP A 101 16.44 18.55 17.91
CA ASP A 101 16.50 17.11 18.23
C ASP A 101 15.54 16.72 19.37
N SER A 102 15.40 17.58 20.38
CA SER A 102 14.48 17.30 21.48
C SER A 102 13.04 17.37 21.02
N ILE A 103 12.68 18.37 20.21
CA ILE A 103 11.33 18.49 19.64
C ILE A 103 11.01 17.28 18.77
N GLU A 104 11.93 16.92 17.87
CA GLU A 104 11.70 15.87 16.89
C GLU A 104 11.62 14.47 17.52
N ASN A 105 12.45 14.21 18.53
CA ASN A 105 12.58 12.88 19.13
C ASN A 105 11.71 12.67 20.37
N TRP A 106 11.13 13.74 20.93
CA TRP A 106 10.32 13.67 22.15
C TRP A 106 9.29 12.54 22.15
N PRO A 107 8.49 12.34 21.09
CA PRO A 107 7.45 11.31 21.11
C PRO A 107 8.02 9.89 21.27
N TYR A 108 9.19 9.62 20.70
CA TYR A 108 9.85 8.32 20.77
C TYR A 108 10.44 8.08 22.17
N TRP A 109 11.10 9.09 22.74
CA TRP A 109 11.67 8.99 24.08
C TRP A 109 10.57 8.93 25.16
N LYS A 110 9.49 9.70 25.00
CA LYS A 110 8.30 9.64 25.87
C LYS A 110 7.72 8.23 25.88
N LYS A 111 7.49 7.65 24.71
CA LYS A 111 6.98 6.27 24.58
C LYS A 111 7.88 5.25 25.27
N ALA A 112 9.20 5.38 25.13
CA ALA A 112 10.15 4.51 25.82
C ALA A 112 10.09 4.70 27.35
N ALA A 113 10.01 5.94 27.84
CA ALA A 113 9.90 6.25 29.26
C ALA A 113 8.61 5.72 29.88
N GLU A 114 7.49 5.84 29.16
CA GLU A 114 6.19 5.24 29.51
C GLU A 114 6.31 3.72 29.65
N ALA A 115 6.90 3.06 28.66
CA ALA A 115 7.03 1.61 28.61
C ALA A 115 7.91 1.04 29.75
N VAL A 116 8.92 1.78 30.21
CA VAL A 116 9.84 1.35 31.27
C VAL A 116 9.55 2.03 32.62
N SER A 117 8.34 2.55 32.80
CA SER A 117 7.96 3.31 33.99
C SER A 117 7.89 2.46 35.27
N GLN A 118 7.60 1.17 35.13
CA GLN A 118 7.52 0.21 36.23
C GLN A 118 8.84 -0.54 36.43
N THR A 119 9.19 -0.85 37.68
CA THR A 119 10.40 -1.61 38.02
C THR A 119 10.44 -2.96 37.30
N ALA A 120 9.34 -3.71 37.27
CA ALA A 120 9.27 -5.01 36.59
C ALA A 120 9.58 -4.91 35.08
N ALA A 121 9.17 -3.81 34.42
CA ALA A 121 9.47 -3.59 33.01
C ALA A 121 10.96 -3.31 32.78
N LYS A 122 11.58 -2.53 33.68
CA LYS A 122 13.04 -2.28 33.65
C LYS A 122 13.83 -3.56 33.89
N ASP A 123 13.45 -4.34 34.89
CA ASP A 123 14.12 -5.60 35.24
C ASP A 123 14.07 -6.59 34.08
N ASN A 124 12.92 -6.69 33.40
CA ASN A 124 12.77 -7.51 32.20
C ASN A 124 13.68 -7.01 31.06
N MET A 125 13.74 -5.69 30.82
CA MET A 125 14.65 -5.13 29.81
C MET A 125 16.12 -5.43 30.11
N LEU A 126 16.55 -5.31 31.38
CA LEU A 126 17.90 -5.65 31.80
C LEU A 126 18.16 -7.15 31.66
N GLU A 127 17.19 -8.00 31.99
CA GLU A 127 17.31 -9.46 31.84
C GLU A 127 17.48 -9.86 30.37
N GLN A 128 16.65 -9.32 29.48
CA GLN A 128 16.73 -9.58 28.04
C GLN A 128 18.06 -9.08 27.43
N ALA A 129 18.61 -8.00 27.97
CA ALA A 129 19.91 -7.47 27.57
C ALA A 129 21.10 -8.21 28.20
N GLY A 130 20.86 -9.14 29.15
CA GLY A 130 21.93 -9.82 29.89
C GLY A 130 22.65 -8.91 30.91
N LEU A 131 22.04 -7.80 31.31
CA LEU A 131 22.60 -6.77 32.21
C LEU A 131 22.01 -6.82 33.63
N LYS A 132 21.16 -7.81 33.91
CA LYS A 132 20.50 -7.92 35.22
C LYS A 132 21.50 -8.34 36.29
N GLY A 133 21.69 -7.48 37.29
CA GLY A 133 22.62 -7.69 38.38
C GLY A 133 23.98 -7.01 38.19
N ASP A 134 24.19 -6.38 37.03
CA ASP A 134 25.39 -5.57 36.78
C ASP A 134 25.45 -4.34 37.68
N ASP A 135 26.67 -3.89 37.97
CA ASP A 135 26.89 -2.69 38.76
C ASP A 135 26.67 -1.41 37.94
N ASN A 136 26.48 -0.29 38.64
CA ASN A 136 26.18 1.00 37.99
C ASN A 136 27.27 1.49 37.02
N ASN A 137 28.55 1.14 37.22
CA ASN A 137 29.61 1.56 36.30
C ASN A 137 29.49 0.79 34.98
N THR A 138 29.23 -0.52 35.06
CA THR A 138 28.97 -1.37 33.89
C THR A 138 27.75 -0.87 33.11
N LEU A 139 26.62 -0.65 33.79
CA LEU A 139 25.41 -0.10 33.15
C LEU A 139 25.63 1.27 32.50
N THR A 140 26.49 2.12 33.10
CA THR A 140 26.83 3.43 32.55
C THR A 140 27.71 3.31 31.29
N ALA A 141 28.67 2.39 31.28
CA ALA A 141 29.50 2.11 30.11
C ALA A 141 28.64 1.55 28.95
N GLU A 142 27.75 0.61 29.25
CA GLU A 142 26.83 0.04 28.26
C GLU A 142 25.89 1.11 27.68
N LYS A 143 25.42 2.04 28.51
CA LYS A 143 24.63 3.18 28.03
C LYS A 143 25.39 3.99 26.98
N LEU A 144 26.68 4.30 27.21
CA LEU A 144 27.48 5.09 26.28
C LEU A 144 27.64 4.37 24.93
N HIS A 145 27.80 3.04 24.95
CA HIS A 145 27.82 2.24 23.72
C HIS A 145 26.46 2.22 23.02
N LEU A 146 25.38 2.07 23.78
CA LEU A 146 24.03 1.99 23.26
C LEU A 146 23.52 3.30 22.66
N GLN A 147 23.97 4.46 23.14
CA GLN A 147 23.51 5.78 22.68
C GLN A 147 23.65 5.94 21.15
N GLY A 148 24.82 5.61 20.59
CA GLY A 148 25.04 5.70 19.15
C GLY A 148 24.15 4.75 18.34
N ILE A 149 23.91 3.55 18.87
CA ILE A 149 23.00 2.56 18.27
C ILE A 149 21.56 3.05 18.33
N ALA A 150 21.12 3.61 19.46
CA ALA A 150 19.78 4.13 19.66
C ALA A 150 19.49 5.32 18.72
N GLU A 151 20.44 6.22 18.55
CA GLU A 151 20.32 7.31 17.58
C GLU A 151 20.27 6.79 16.14
N GLY A 152 21.14 5.85 15.78
CA GLY A 152 21.16 5.22 14.46
C GLY A 152 19.85 4.50 14.12
N SER A 153 19.33 3.73 15.08
CA SER A 153 18.04 3.05 14.98
C SER A 153 16.90 4.04 14.78
N LEU A 154 16.88 5.14 15.54
CA LEU A 154 15.84 6.15 15.43
C LEU A 154 15.86 6.85 14.08
N ARG A 155 17.06 7.19 13.56
CA ARG A 155 17.23 7.72 12.20
C ARG A 155 16.73 6.74 11.13
N ALA A 156 17.06 5.46 11.26
CA ALA A 156 16.58 4.42 10.34
C ALA A 156 15.05 4.28 10.39
N GLN A 157 14.45 4.28 11.58
CA GLN A 157 13.00 4.21 11.76
C GLN A 157 12.28 5.41 11.11
N LYS A 158 12.82 6.62 11.27
CA LYS A 158 12.28 7.82 10.62
C LYS A 158 12.37 7.73 9.10
N LYS A 159 13.53 7.32 8.58
CA LYS A 159 13.73 7.11 7.14
C LYS A 159 12.75 6.08 6.59
N LEU A 160 12.53 4.97 7.30
CA LEU A 160 11.52 3.98 6.93
C LEU A 160 10.11 4.57 6.93
N LYS A 161 9.73 5.35 7.94
CA LYS A 161 8.40 5.99 7.99
C LYS A 161 8.19 6.96 6.83
N THR A 162 9.23 7.69 6.42
CA THR A 162 9.18 8.63 5.30
C THR A 162 9.17 7.90 3.95
N GLU A 163 10.04 6.92 3.75
CA GLU A 163 10.16 6.20 2.48
C GLU A 163 9.04 5.17 2.30
N TYR A 164 8.53 4.61 3.39
CA TYR A 164 7.52 3.56 3.43
C TYR A 164 6.43 3.90 4.45
N PRO A 165 5.63 4.95 4.21
CA PRO A 165 4.48 5.23 5.05
C PRO A 165 3.50 4.05 5.04
N GLU A 166 2.71 3.89 6.11
CA GLU A 166 1.79 2.75 6.27
C GLU A 166 0.84 2.57 5.08
N ASN A 167 0.48 3.67 4.42
CA ASN A 167 -0.40 3.69 3.27
C ASN A 167 0.32 3.51 1.92
N LYS A 168 1.66 3.41 1.86
CA LYS A 168 2.41 3.28 0.60
C LYS A 168 1.91 2.13 -0.27
N PHE A 169 1.47 1.04 0.39
CA PHE A 169 0.95 -0.15 -0.26
C PHE A 169 -0.55 -0.33 -0.07
N SER A 170 -1.28 0.70 0.38
CA SER A 170 -2.73 0.65 0.60
C SER A 170 -3.51 0.25 -0.66
N ALA A 171 -3.01 0.65 -1.84
CA ALA A 171 -3.57 0.24 -3.12
C ALA A 171 -3.57 -1.29 -3.29
N LEU A 172 -2.57 -2.01 -2.75
CA LEU A 172 -2.51 -3.47 -2.81
C LEU A 172 -3.57 -4.16 -1.93
N THR A 173 -4.00 -3.50 -0.84
CA THR A 173 -5.07 -4.01 0.03
C THR A 173 -6.38 -4.16 -0.74
N ASN A 174 -6.69 -3.17 -1.58
CA ASN A 174 -7.96 -3.11 -2.31
C ASN A 174 -7.81 -3.46 -3.81
N ALA A 175 -6.59 -3.65 -4.32
CA ALA A 175 -6.32 -3.89 -5.75
C ALA A 175 -7.20 -4.99 -6.34
N GLN A 176 -7.32 -6.13 -5.64
CA GLN A 176 -8.16 -7.23 -6.13
C GLN A 176 -9.65 -6.85 -6.17
N SER A 177 -10.13 -6.13 -5.15
CA SER A 177 -11.51 -5.64 -5.09
C SER A 177 -11.80 -4.65 -6.22
N THR A 178 -10.89 -3.71 -6.47
CA THR A 178 -10.99 -2.74 -7.56
C THR A 178 -10.95 -3.42 -8.92
N LEU A 179 -10.05 -4.38 -9.13
CA LEU A 179 -9.98 -5.14 -10.39
C LEU A 179 -11.24 -5.98 -10.61
N LYS A 180 -11.82 -6.55 -9.55
CA LYS A 180 -13.11 -7.24 -9.62
C LYS A 180 -14.25 -6.29 -9.94
N GLU A 181 -14.26 -5.09 -9.38
CA GLU A 181 -15.26 -4.07 -9.71
C GLU A 181 -15.19 -3.64 -11.18
N ILE A 182 -13.98 -3.49 -11.73
CA ILE A 182 -13.78 -3.20 -13.16
C ILE A 182 -14.29 -4.35 -14.03
N VAL A 183 -14.00 -5.61 -13.67
CA VAL A 183 -14.33 -6.78 -14.51
C VAL A 183 -15.78 -7.22 -14.37
N TYR A 184 -16.33 -7.19 -13.15
CA TYR A 184 -17.63 -7.77 -12.81
C TYR A 184 -18.67 -6.73 -12.38
N GLY A 185 -18.30 -5.45 -12.31
CA GLY A 185 -19.18 -4.37 -11.84
C GLY A 185 -19.42 -4.36 -10.33
N LYS A 186 -18.72 -5.22 -9.58
CA LYS A 186 -18.79 -5.28 -8.11
C LYS A 186 -17.50 -5.83 -7.47
N PRO A 187 -17.16 -5.40 -6.25
CA PRO A 187 -15.90 -5.75 -5.58
C PRO A 187 -15.73 -7.25 -5.24
N ASP A 188 -16.82 -7.99 -5.10
CA ASP A 188 -16.87 -9.41 -4.77
C ASP A 188 -17.24 -10.31 -5.96
N GLY A 189 -17.14 -9.77 -7.19
CA GLY A 189 -17.48 -10.47 -8.43
C GLY A 189 -16.67 -11.74 -8.67
N THR A 190 -17.30 -12.69 -9.37
CA THR A 190 -16.72 -13.96 -9.80
C THR A 190 -17.24 -14.33 -11.19
N ASP A 191 -16.56 -15.26 -11.87
CA ASP A 191 -16.97 -15.78 -13.18
C ASP A 191 -18.40 -16.34 -13.19
N THR A 192 -18.91 -16.79 -12.03
CA THR A 192 -20.26 -17.37 -11.89
C THR A 192 -21.32 -16.36 -11.46
N THR A 193 -20.95 -15.09 -11.19
CA THR A 193 -21.86 -14.07 -10.63
C THR A 193 -21.83 -12.76 -11.42
N LEU A 194 -21.99 -12.87 -12.75
CA LEU A 194 -22.18 -11.72 -13.64
C LEU A 194 -23.61 -11.20 -13.54
N TYR A 195 -23.77 -9.96 -13.10
CA TYR A 195 -25.04 -9.26 -13.10
C TYR A 195 -25.03 -8.22 -14.21
N GLY A 196 -25.90 -8.38 -15.22
CA GLY A 196 -25.95 -7.45 -16.36
C GLY A 196 -26.10 -5.99 -15.93
N SER A 197 -26.88 -5.72 -14.88
CA SER A 197 -27.06 -4.38 -14.30
C SER A 197 -25.83 -3.80 -13.58
N LYS A 198 -24.76 -4.57 -13.46
CA LYS A 198 -23.48 -4.18 -12.87
C LYS A 198 -22.37 -4.11 -13.91
N VAL A 199 -22.41 -4.98 -14.91
CA VAL A 199 -21.45 -5.01 -16.03
C VAL A 199 -21.74 -3.89 -17.03
N PHE A 200 -23.02 -3.57 -17.25
CA PHE A 200 -23.45 -2.47 -18.10
C PHE A 200 -23.87 -1.27 -17.25
N LYS A 201 -23.55 -0.06 -17.73
CA LYS A 201 -23.87 1.21 -17.05
C LYS A 201 -25.39 1.43 -16.90
N ALA A 202 -26.18 0.92 -17.84
CA ALA A 202 -27.64 0.94 -17.78
C ALA A 202 -28.17 -0.38 -17.22
N ALA A 203 -29.09 -0.31 -16.25
CA ALA A 203 -29.69 -1.49 -15.63
C ALA A 203 -30.58 -2.30 -16.60
N ALA A 204 -31.06 -1.66 -17.66
CA ALA A 204 -31.76 -2.29 -18.77
C ALA A 204 -31.14 -1.79 -20.07
N VAL A 205 -30.74 -2.73 -20.92
CA VAL A 205 -30.23 -2.45 -22.25
C VAL A 205 -31.21 -3.05 -23.25
N SER A 206 -31.74 -2.22 -24.16
CA SER A 206 -32.78 -2.61 -25.13
C SER A 206 -32.24 -3.41 -26.32
N THR A 207 -30.97 -3.17 -26.71
CA THR A 207 -30.34 -3.82 -27.85
C THR A 207 -28.89 -4.18 -27.58
N MET A 208 -28.34 -5.11 -28.35
CA MET A 208 -26.91 -5.43 -28.28
C MET A 208 -26.03 -4.24 -28.68
N ALA A 209 -26.50 -3.39 -29.59
CA ALA A 209 -25.78 -2.17 -29.98
C ALA A 209 -25.61 -1.24 -28.77
N ASP A 210 -26.71 -0.96 -28.06
CA ASP A 210 -26.70 -0.13 -26.85
C ASP A 210 -25.84 -0.76 -25.73
N ALA A 211 -25.70 -2.09 -25.70
CA ALA A 211 -24.90 -2.81 -24.70
C ALA A 211 -23.40 -2.69 -24.98
N CYS A 212 -23.04 -2.62 -26.26
CA CYS A 212 -21.65 -2.63 -26.74
C CYS A 212 -21.12 -1.24 -27.06
N GLU A 213 -21.81 -0.18 -26.62
CA GLU A 213 -21.32 1.20 -26.67
C GLU A 213 -20.50 1.54 -25.41
N GLY A 214 -19.33 2.15 -25.62
CA GLY A 214 -18.44 2.60 -24.55
C GLY A 214 -17.90 4.00 -24.85
N ALA A 215 -17.53 4.74 -23.81
CA ALA A 215 -16.97 6.10 -23.93
C ALA A 215 -15.53 6.15 -24.49
N GLY A 216 -15.04 5.06 -25.09
CA GLY A 216 -13.72 5.00 -25.69
C GLY A 216 -13.63 5.76 -27.02
N PRO A 217 -12.41 6.07 -27.51
CA PRO A 217 -12.25 6.66 -28.83
C PRO A 217 -12.86 5.75 -29.90
N THR A 218 -13.63 6.33 -30.83
CA THR A 218 -14.29 5.62 -31.93
C THR A 218 -13.33 5.11 -33.01
N THR A 219 -12.02 5.39 -32.87
CA THR A 219 -10.99 4.92 -33.78
C THR A 219 -10.43 3.59 -33.30
N ARG A 220 -10.62 2.56 -34.12
CA ARG A 220 -9.86 1.31 -34.05
C ARG A 220 -8.37 1.68 -34.00
N PRO A 221 -7.59 1.28 -32.98
CA PRO A 221 -6.15 1.38 -33.05
C PRO A 221 -5.71 0.63 -34.29
N ALA A 222 -4.95 1.30 -35.17
CA ALA A 222 -4.26 0.61 -36.23
C ALA A 222 -3.24 -0.32 -35.58
N LEU A 223 -3.47 -1.63 -35.69
CA LEU A 223 -2.45 -2.66 -35.47
C LEU A 223 -1.66 -2.83 -36.78
#